data_AF-A0AAE4QIU0-F1
#
_entry.id   AF-A0AAE4QIU0-F1
#
_cell.length_a   1.000
_cell.length_b   1.000
_cell.length_c   1.000
_cell.angle_alpha   90.00
_cell.angle_beta   90.00
_cell.angle_gamma   90.00
#
_symmetry.space_group_name_H-M   'P 1'
#
loop_
_entity.id
_entity.type
_entity.pdbx_description
1 polymer ?
#
loop_
_entity_poly.entity_id
_entity_poly.type
_entity_poly.pdbx_seq_one_letter_code
_entity_poly.pdbx_strand_id
1 'polypeptide(L)'
;MAKIKLVDERTDLSQIKRPIGWDLEVNGVPYDVYHIDGYVHTIGGKFGENCYWACPTGEQPTHKNLIEFNGDAPTWGVVFDRSNYIKSKWDETSVECNGGCWITRNGKKFYEVPARYMDYGLAKAQYLLVKLLEECPLWLSERNWKENAIGRKIWYENQPARITRINDENELWIEPDGIPSFKAPAHWDISDYSEYQDGLRVDLLSPAIYWYRD
;
A
#
# COMPACT_ATOMS: atom_id res chain seq x y z
N MET A 1 34.23 -3.10 11.47
CA MET A 1 33.92 -3.11 10.03
C MET A 1 33.57 -4.53 9.66
N ALA A 2 32.33 -4.79 9.23
CA ALA A 2 31.99 -6.05 8.60
C ALA A 2 32.81 -6.24 7.31
N LYS A 3 33.05 -7.50 6.94
CA LYS A 3 33.66 -7.87 5.66
C LYS A 3 32.57 -8.35 4.72
N ILE A 4 32.71 -8.04 3.43
CA ILE A 4 31.82 -8.62 2.40
C ILE A 4 31.95 -10.15 2.46
N LYS A 5 30.80 -10.81 2.51
CA LYS A 5 30.65 -12.26 2.53
C LYS A 5 29.42 -12.64 1.71
N LEU A 6 29.64 -13.05 0.47
CA LEU A 6 28.58 -13.50 -0.43
C LEU A 6 28.12 -14.92 -0.08
N VAL A 7 26.90 -15.26 -0.50
CA VAL A 7 26.39 -16.63 -0.42
C VAL A 7 27.00 -17.45 -1.56
N ASP A 8 27.58 -18.60 -1.24
CA ASP A 8 28.14 -19.54 -2.22
C ASP A 8 27.69 -20.98 -1.95
N GLU A 9 28.18 -21.93 -2.74
CA GLU A 9 27.84 -23.36 -2.65
C GLU A 9 28.15 -24.01 -1.29
N ARG A 10 29.01 -23.39 -0.47
CA ARG A 10 29.42 -23.88 0.86
C ARG A 10 28.64 -23.19 1.99
N THR A 11 27.84 -22.19 1.66
CA THR A 11 27.00 -21.50 2.63
C THR A 11 25.91 -22.43 3.14
N ASP A 12 25.88 -22.65 4.45
CA ASP A 12 24.76 -23.31 5.12
C ASP A 12 23.57 -22.33 5.22
N LEU A 13 22.51 -22.63 4.45
CA LEU A 13 21.26 -21.88 4.43
C LEU A 13 20.14 -22.57 5.22
N SER A 14 20.41 -23.68 5.91
CA SER A 14 19.39 -24.45 6.64
C SER A 14 18.73 -23.67 7.77
N GLN A 15 19.42 -22.65 8.30
CA GLN A 15 18.97 -21.79 9.39
C GLN A 15 18.40 -20.45 8.91
N ILE A 16 18.13 -20.29 7.60
CA ILE A 16 17.55 -19.05 7.11
C ILE A 16 16.19 -18.79 7.77
N LYS A 17 16.01 -17.58 8.29
CA LYS A 17 14.77 -17.18 8.94
C LYS A 17 13.68 -17.00 7.88
N ARG A 18 12.42 -16.95 8.34
CA ARG A 18 11.27 -16.59 7.48
C ARG A 18 11.53 -15.24 6.77
N PRO A 19 10.98 -15.05 5.55
CA PRO A 19 11.11 -13.77 4.86
C PRO A 19 10.44 -12.64 5.64
N ILE A 20 10.92 -11.42 5.39
CA ILE A 20 10.50 -10.20 6.10
C ILE A 20 9.06 -9.80 5.75
N GLY A 21 8.53 -10.28 4.62
CA GLY A 21 7.15 -10.02 4.18
C GLY A 21 6.97 -8.76 3.32
N TRP A 22 8.06 -8.06 2.98
CA TRP A 22 8.02 -6.92 2.07
C TRP A 22 7.53 -7.31 0.68
N ASP A 23 6.74 -6.42 0.06
CA ASP A 23 6.19 -6.64 -1.26
C ASP A 23 7.17 -6.24 -2.36
N LEU A 24 8.17 -7.07 -2.59
CA LEU A 24 9.13 -6.90 -3.69
C LEU A 24 8.60 -7.54 -4.98
N GLU A 25 8.59 -6.76 -6.06
CA GLU A 25 8.35 -7.23 -7.43
C GLU A 25 9.52 -6.81 -8.34
N VAL A 26 10.12 -7.77 -9.04
CA VAL A 26 11.22 -7.55 -9.98
C VAL A 26 10.75 -7.96 -11.36
N ASN A 27 10.59 -7.00 -12.27
CA ASN A 27 10.13 -7.23 -13.65
C ASN A 27 8.83 -8.06 -13.74
N GLY A 28 7.86 -7.81 -12.86
CA GLY A 28 6.60 -8.55 -12.82
C GLY A 28 6.62 -9.85 -12.00
N VAL A 29 7.78 -10.24 -11.47
CA VAL A 29 7.94 -11.47 -10.68
C VAL A 29 8.04 -11.13 -9.19
N PRO A 30 7.24 -11.76 -8.32
CA PRO A 30 7.32 -11.53 -6.87
C PRO A 30 8.57 -12.20 -6.28
N TYR A 31 9.22 -11.50 -5.35
CA TYR A 31 10.36 -12.01 -4.59
C TYR A 31 10.11 -11.89 -3.09
N ASP A 32 10.67 -12.83 -2.33
CA ASP A 32 10.73 -12.78 -0.88
C ASP A 32 12.11 -12.26 -0.45
N VAL A 33 12.12 -11.32 0.50
CA VAL A 33 13.35 -10.72 1.04
C VAL A 33 13.68 -11.36 2.38
N TYR A 34 14.94 -11.76 2.53
CA TYR A 34 15.50 -12.44 3.70
C TYR A 34 16.61 -11.59 4.30
N HIS A 35 16.68 -11.57 5.63
CA HIS A 35 17.83 -11.06 6.36
C HIS A 35 18.74 -12.23 6.72
N ILE A 36 19.93 -12.31 6.12
CA ILE A 36 20.87 -13.42 6.32
C ILE A 36 22.08 -12.93 7.13
N ASP A 37 21.99 -13.09 8.46
CA ASP A 37 22.97 -12.60 9.42
C ASP A 37 24.41 -13.03 9.04
N GLY A 38 25.32 -12.05 8.94
CA GLY A 38 26.74 -12.29 8.65
C GLY A 38 27.09 -12.49 7.17
N TYR A 39 26.11 -12.47 6.26
CA TYR A 39 26.33 -12.49 4.80
C TYR A 39 26.10 -11.11 4.21
N VAL A 40 27.02 -10.19 4.54
CA VAL A 40 26.99 -8.81 4.06
C VAL A 40 27.48 -8.78 2.62
N HIS A 41 26.65 -8.35 1.68
CA HIS A 41 27.02 -8.30 0.27
C HIS A 41 27.44 -6.90 -0.19
N THR A 42 27.12 -5.86 0.59
CA THR A 42 27.59 -4.49 0.31
C THR A 42 27.90 -3.74 1.61
N ILE A 43 29.01 -3.00 1.61
CA ILE A 43 29.41 -2.11 2.70
C ILE A 43 29.16 -0.68 2.22
N GLY A 44 28.07 -0.08 2.69
CA GLY A 44 27.61 1.22 2.20
C GLY A 44 26.57 1.05 1.09
N GLY A 45 25.40 1.63 1.30
CA GLY A 45 24.20 1.44 0.49
C GLY A 45 22.98 1.91 1.28
N LYS A 46 21.79 1.68 0.74
CA LYS A 46 20.54 2.13 1.39
C LYS A 46 20.38 1.59 2.82
N PHE A 47 20.93 0.42 3.09
CA PHE A 47 20.84 -0.28 4.37
C PHE A 47 22.19 -0.44 5.10
N GLY A 48 23.22 0.33 4.75
CA GLY A 48 24.52 0.27 5.44
C GLY A 48 25.28 -1.04 5.19
N GLU A 49 25.55 -1.81 6.25
CA GLU A 49 26.12 -3.17 6.16
C GLU A 49 25.00 -4.14 5.71
N ASN A 50 24.75 -4.17 4.40
CA ASN A 50 23.57 -4.79 3.84
C ASN A 50 23.71 -6.32 3.75
N CYS A 51 22.87 -7.03 4.49
CA CYS A 51 22.73 -8.49 4.45
C CYS A 51 21.30 -8.93 4.09
N TYR A 52 20.60 -8.12 3.28
CA TYR A 52 19.32 -8.47 2.70
C TYR A 52 19.51 -9.19 1.36
N TRP A 53 18.82 -10.30 1.19
CA TRP A 53 18.88 -11.11 -0.02
C TRP A 53 17.46 -11.40 -0.51
N ALA A 54 17.26 -11.40 -1.82
CA ALA A 54 15.97 -11.72 -2.42
C ALA A 54 16.01 -13.08 -3.10
N CYS A 55 14.89 -13.81 -3.05
CA CYS A 55 14.67 -15.09 -3.71
C CYS A 55 13.28 -15.06 -4.36
N PRO A 56 13.06 -15.65 -5.55
CA PRO A 56 11.71 -15.74 -6.12
C PRO A 56 10.72 -16.35 -5.12
N THR A 57 9.54 -15.75 -5.00
CA THR A 57 8.54 -16.18 -4.01
C THR A 57 8.10 -17.63 -4.28
N GLY A 58 8.05 -18.43 -3.22
CA GLY A 58 7.67 -19.86 -3.30
C GLY A 58 8.84 -20.81 -3.59
N GLU A 59 10.02 -20.29 -3.89
CA GLU A 59 11.24 -21.10 -3.98
C GLU A 59 11.96 -21.19 -2.64
N GLN A 60 12.64 -22.32 -2.42
CA GLN A 60 13.55 -22.45 -1.28
C GLN A 60 14.85 -21.67 -1.57
N PRO A 61 15.34 -20.84 -0.63
CA PRO A 61 16.60 -20.13 -0.79
C PRO A 61 17.79 -21.06 -0.99
N THR A 62 18.58 -20.79 -2.02
CA THR A 62 19.82 -21.49 -2.36
C THR A 62 20.87 -20.47 -2.84
N HIS A 63 22.13 -20.88 -2.90
CA HIS A 63 23.19 -20.05 -3.47
C HIS A 63 23.00 -19.69 -4.96
N LYS A 64 22.07 -20.36 -5.68
CA LYS A 64 21.82 -20.10 -7.10
C LYS A 64 20.72 -19.08 -7.36
N ASN A 65 19.72 -19.02 -6.49
CA ASN A 65 18.53 -18.17 -6.65
C ASN A 65 18.50 -16.99 -5.68
N LEU A 66 19.35 -16.98 -4.65
CA LEU A 66 19.55 -15.79 -3.83
C LEU A 66 20.32 -14.72 -4.61
N ILE A 67 19.74 -13.54 -4.65
CA ILE A 67 20.34 -12.34 -5.22
C ILE A 67 20.46 -11.26 -4.16
N GLU A 68 21.48 -10.42 -4.30
CA GLU A 68 21.74 -9.28 -3.43
C GLU A 68 20.58 -8.27 -3.51
N PHE A 69 19.98 -7.90 -2.37
CA PHE A 69 18.88 -6.93 -2.34
C PHE A 69 19.37 -5.57 -1.85
N ASN A 70 19.24 -4.53 -2.68
CA ASN A 70 19.54 -3.14 -2.32
C ASN A 70 18.48 -2.14 -2.83
N GLY A 71 17.25 -2.61 -3.03
CA GLY A 71 16.18 -1.86 -3.69
C GLY A 71 15.10 -1.29 -2.76
N ASP A 72 13.99 -0.91 -3.37
CA ASP A 72 12.73 -0.57 -2.70
C ASP A 72 11.77 -1.77 -2.76
N ALA A 73 11.05 -2.01 -1.67
CA ALA A 73 10.05 -3.06 -1.59
C ALA A 73 8.87 -2.56 -0.71
N PRO A 74 7.73 -2.17 -1.32
CA PRO A 74 7.46 -2.04 -2.75
C PRO A 74 8.11 -0.80 -3.35
N THR A 75 8.07 -0.73 -4.69
CA THR A 75 8.34 0.52 -5.41
C THR A 75 7.07 1.38 -5.48
N TRP A 76 7.21 2.68 -5.28
CA TRP A 76 6.11 3.64 -5.36
C TRP A 76 6.28 4.57 -6.57
N GLY A 77 5.17 4.96 -7.19
CA GLY A 77 5.19 5.85 -8.34
C GLY A 77 3.92 6.67 -8.46
N VAL A 78 3.89 7.54 -9.47
CA VAL A 78 2.71 8.31 -9.86
C VAL A 78 2.54 8.20 -11.36
N VAL A 79 1.32 7.92 -11.82
CA VAL A 79 0.95 7.92 -13.22
C VAL A 79 -0.18 8.92 -13.45
N PHE A 80 -0.18 9.56 -14.62
CA PHE A 80 -1.26 10.43 -15.06
C PHE A 80 -1.70 10.01 -16.45
N ASP A 81 -2.84 9.33 -16.54
CA ASP A 81 -3.37 8.84 -17.80
C ASP A 81 -4.39 9.87 -18.33
N ARG A 82 -4.33 10.17 -19.63
CA ARG A 82 -5.41 10.91 -20.32
C ARG A 82 -5.76 10.27 -21.64
N SER A 83 -7.04 10.36 -21.97
CA SER A 83 -7.55 10.00 -23.28
C SER A 83 -8.70 10.93 -23.65
N ASN A 84 -8.89 11.13 -24.96
CA ASN A 84 -10.08 11.78 -25.47
C ASN A 84 -11.06 10.69 -25.92
N TYR A 85 -12.35 10.94 -25.75
CA TYR A 85 -13.40 10.05 -26.20
C TYR A 85 -14.59 10.85 -26.74
N ILE A 86 -15.36 10.23 -27.63
CA ILE A 86 -16.57 10.84 -28.16
C ILE A 86 -17.72 10.50 -27.22
N LYS A 87 -18.51 11.51 -26.85
CA LYS A 87 -19.72 11.34 -26.06
C LYS A 87 -20.90 11.91 -26.85
N SER A 88 -21.92 11.09 -27.05
CA SER A 88 -23.18 11.52 -27.65
C SER A 88 -24.29 11.46 -26.62
N LYS A 89 -24.99 12.58 -26.39
CA LYS A 89 -26.12 12.68 -25.47
C LYS A 89 -27.09 13.74 -25.99
N TRP A 90 -28.40 13.45 -25.97
CA TRP A 90 -29.45 14.38 -26.42
C TRP A 90 -29.22 14.92 -27.84
N ASP A 91 -28.89 14.04 -28.79
CA ASP A 91 -28.60 14.37 -30.20
C ASP A 91 -27.40 15.31 -30.43
N GLU A 92 -26.68 15.69 -29.37
CA GLU A 92 -25.42 16.41 -29.44
C GLU A 92 -24.25 15.44 -29.31
N THR A 93 -23.16 15.75 -30.01
CA THR A 93 -21.92 14.97 -29.95
C THR A 93 -20.75 15.89 -29.62
N SER A 94 -20.06 15.59 -28.53
CA SER A 94 -18.86 16.31 -28.08
C SER A 94 -17.66 15.37 -28.01
N VAL A 95 -16.47 15.95 -28.15
CA VAL A 95 -15.23 15.30 -27.73
C VAL A 95 -15.00 15.66 -26.27
N GLU A 96 -15.00 14.65 -25.41
CA GLU A 96 -14.70 14.77 -24.00
C GLU A 96 -13.28 14.28 -23.71
N CYS A 97 -12.74 14.73 -22.59
CA CYS A 97 -11.45 14.26 -22.08
C CYS A 97 -11.70 13.49 -20.79
N ASN A 98 -11.18 12.27 -20.74
CA ASN A 98 -11.02 11.52 -19.50
C ASN A 98 -9.57 11.67 -19.02
N GLY A 99 -9.38 11.73 -17.71
CA GLY A 99 -8.06 11.78 -17.12
C GLY A 99 -8.12 11.35 -15.67
N GLY A 100 -7.07 10.64 -15.23
CA GLY A 100 -6.96 10.18 -13.86
C GLY A 100 -5.51 10.18 -13.41
N CYS A 101 -5.27 10.70 -12.22
CA CYS A 101 -3.99 10.59 -11.55
C CYS A 101 -4.04 9.41 -10.57
N TRP A 102 -3.00 8.58 -10.57
CA TRP A 102 -2.92 7.41 -9.70
C TRP A 102 -1.56 7.37 -9.01
N ILE A 103 -1.57 7.09 -7.72
CA ILE A 103 -0.39 6.58 -7.02
C ILE A 103 -0.30 5.08 -7.35
N THR A 104 0.90 4.62 -7.69
CA THR A 104 1.16 3.23 -8.03
C THR A 104 2.05 2.55 -6.99
N ARG A 105 1.81 1.25 -6.80
CA ARG A 105 2.60 0.34 -5.96
C ARG A 105 3.03 -0.84 -6.83
N ASN A 106 4.33 -1.10 -6.95
CA ASN A 106 4.90 -2.06 -7.89
C ASN A 106 4.35 -1.87 -9.32
N GLY A 107 4.24 -0.60 -9.75
CA GLY A 107 3.73 -0.23 -11.08
C GLY A 107 2.21 -0.39 -11.27
N LYS A 108 1.49 -0.96 -10.31
CA LYS A 108 0.03 -1.17 -10.37
C LYS A 108 -0.70 -0.01 -9.68
N LYS A 109 -1.88 0.35 -10.19
CA LYS A 109 -2.73 1.41 -9.60
C LYS A 109 -3.08 1.03 -8.17
N PHE A 110 -2.76 1.91 -7.23
CA PHE A 110 -2.94 1.70 -5.80
C PHE A 110 -3.96 2.67 -5.22
N TYR A 111 -3.79 3.97 -5.44
CA TYR A 111 -4.69 4.97 -4.86
C TYR A 111 -5.04 6.02 -5.90
N GLU A 112 -6.33 6.25 -6.12
CA GLU A 112 -6.80 7.26 -7.06
C GLU A 112 -6.63 8.66 -6.46
N VAL A 113 -6.12 9.58 -7.27
CA VAL A 113 -6.01 10.99 -6.92
C VAL A 113 -7.03 11.76 -7.77
N PRO A 114 -8.17 12.17 -7.20
CA PRO A 114 -9.18 12.91 -7.95
C PRO A 114 -8.60 14.23 -8.48
N ALA A 115 -8.37 14.28 -9.79
CA ALA A 115 -7.73 15.39 -10.46
C ALA A 115 -8.06 15.42 -11.96
N ARG A 116 -8.56 16.56 -12.43
CA ARG A 116 -8.84 16.80 -13.87
C ARG A 116 -7.61 17.25 -14.65
N TYR A 117 -6.69 17.96 -13.97
CA TYR A 117 -5.52 18.59 -14.57
C TYR A 117 -4.25 17.95 -14.04
N MET A 118 -3.27 17.79 -14.93
CA MET A 118 -2.01 17.08 -14.63
C MET A 118 -1.25 17.73 -13.48
N ASP A 119 -0.99 19.04 -13.53
CA ASP A 119 -0.18 19.72 -12.52
C ASP A 119 -0.79 19.61 -11.11
N TYR A 120 -2.12 19.81 -11.02
CA TYR A 120 -2.84 19.62 -9.77
C TYR A 120 -2.79 18.16 -9.29
N GLY A 121 -2.99 17.21 -10.21
CA GLY A 121 -2.93 15.77 -9.89
C GLY A 121 -1.57 15.35 -9.36
N LEU A 122 -0.48 15.76 -10.02
CA LEU A 122 0.88 15.42 -9.62
C LEU A 122 1.25 16.06 -8.27
N ALA A 123 0.93 17.34 -8.06
CA ALA A 123 1.19 18.01 -6.78
C ALA A 123 0.40 17.35 -5.63
N LYS A 124 -0.87 17.02 -5.87
CA LYS A 124 -1.71 16.34 -4.89
C LYS A 124 -1.22 14.91 -4.61
N ALA A 125 -0.79 14.17 -5.64
CA ALA A 125 -0.24 12.83 -5.49
C ALA A 125 1.04 12.83 -4.64
N GLN A 126 1.93 13.81 -4.81
CA GLN A 126 3.12 13.97 -3.96
C GLN A 126 2.75 14.16 -2.49
N TYR A 127 1.77 15.03 -2.21
CA TYR A 127 1.27 15.23 -0.85
C TYR A 127 0.66 13.95 -0.26
N LEU A 128 -0.16 13.24 -1.03
CA LEU A 128 -0.81 12.00 -0.59
C LEU A 128 0.17 10.85 -0.41
N LEU A 129 1.27 10.80 -1.18
CA LEU A 129 2.35 9.85 -0.96
C LEU A 129 2.99 10.05 0.43
N VAL A 130 3.23 11.29 0.85
CA VAL A 130 3.73 11.57 2.22
C VAL A 130 2.71 11.07 3.25
N LYS A 131 1.41 11.33 3.05
CA LYS A 131 0.36 10.80 3.94
C LYS A 131 0.36 9.28 4.02
N LEU A 132 0.48 8.59 2.89
CA LEU A 132 0.49 7.12 2.84
C LEU A 132 1.74 6.51 3.47
N LEU A 133 2.91 7.11 3.27
CA LEU A 133 4.18 6.49 3.65
C LEU A 133 4.67 6.90 5.04
N GLU A 134 4.37 8.12 5.47
CA GLU A 134 4.90 8.68 6.72
C GLU A 134 3.84 8.83 7.81
N GLU A 135 2.55 8.97 7.44
CA GLU A 135 1.48 9.25 8.39
C GLU A 135 0.46 8.11 8.55
N CYS A 136 0.32 7.25 7.53
CA CYS A 136 -0.52 6.07 7.62
C CYS A 136 0.16 5.03 8.51
N PRO A 137 -0.47 4.58 9.60
CA PRO A 137 0.14 3.62 10.52
C PRO A 137 0.01 2.17 10.04
N LEU A 138 -0.55 1.95 8.85
CA LEU A 138 -0.52 0.63 8.21
C LEU A 138 0.85 0.40 7.58
N TRP A 139 1.36 -0.83 7.70
CA TRP A 139 2.63 -1.20 7.09
C TRP A 139 2.44 -1.49 5.60
N LEU A 140 2.22 -0.44 4.79
CA LEU A 140 1.93 -0.57 3.35
C LEU A 140 3.07 -1.21 2.54
N SER A 141 4.24 -1.38 3.15
CA SER A 141 5.34 -2.13 2.56
C SER A 141 5.13 -3.65 2.55
N GLU A 142 4.25 -4.18 3.40
CA GLU A 142 3.99 -5.62 3.48
C GLU A 142 3.07 -6.09 2.36
N ARG A 143 3.32 -7.29 1.83
CA ARG A 143 2.47 -7.87 0.78
C ARG A 143 1.02 -8.06 1.22
N ASN A 144 0.83 -8.47 2.47
CA ASN A 144 -0.46 -8.78 3.09
C ASN A 144 -0.97 -7.66 4.02
N TRP A 145 -0.63 -6.40 3.74
CA TRP A 145 -1.01 -5.27 4.60
C TRP A 145 -2.53 -5.14 4.77
N LYS A 146 -3.32 -5.52 3.75
CA LYS A 146 -4.80 -5.46 3.81
C LYS A 146 -5.34 -6.44 4.84
N GLU A 147 -4.87 -7.69 4.77
CA GLU A 147 -5.23 -8.75 5.71
C GLU A 147 -4.83 -8.38 7.13
N ASN A 148 -3.64 -7.80 7.30
CA ASN A 148 -3.15 -7.34 8.60
C ASN A 148 -3.92 -6.12 9.14
N ALA A 149 -4.54 -5.32 8.27
CA ALA A 149 -5.35 -4.16 8.65
C ALA A 149 -6.77 -4.55 9.07
N ILE A 150 -7.31 -5.68 8.58
CA ILE A 150 -8.63 -6.17 8.98
C ILE A 150 -8.60 -6.52 10.47
N GLY A 151 -9.65 -6.09 11.18
CA GLY A 151 -9.78 -6.25 12.63
C GLY A 151 -9.13 -5.13 13.44
N ARG A 152 -8.32 -4.27 12.82
CA ARG A 152 -7.66 -3.16 13.52
C ARG A 152 -8.69 -2.12 13.96
N LYS A 153 -8.52 -1.62 15.19
CA LYS A 153 -9.36 -0.57 15.76
C LYS A 153 -8.93 0.79 15.23
N ILE A 154 -9.89 1.67 15.02
CA ILE A 154 -9.72 3.08 14.66
C ILE A 154 -10.78 3.92 15.39
N TRP A 155 -10.64 5.23 15.35
CA TRP A 155 -11.72 6.16 15.66
C TRP A 155 -12.20 6.80 14.36
N TYR A 156 -13.51 6.82 14.14
CA TYR A 156 -14.14 7.51 13.01
C TYR A 156 -15.09 8.57 13.55
N GLU A 157 -14.88 9.85 13.22
CA GLU A 157 -15.70 10.97 13.73
C GLU A 157 -15.85 10.96 15.27
N ASN A 158 -14.75 10.66 15.99
CA ASN A 158 -14.73 10.47 17.45
C ASN A 158 -15.60 9.33 17.98
N GLN A 159 -15.88 8.32 17.15
CA GLN A 159 -16.59 7.09 17.54
C GLN A 159 -15.70 5.86 17.31
N PRO A 160 -15.67 4.88 18.25
CA PRO A 160 -14.84 3.70 18.10
C PRO A 160 -15.34 2.83 16.95
N ALA A 161 -14.41 2.41 16.09
CA ALA A 161 -14.69 1.59 14.92
C ALA A 161 -13.63 0.51 14.74
N ARG A 162 -13.95 -0.49 13.93
CA ARG A 162 -13.04 -1.54 13.49
C ARG A 162 -13.14 -1.73 11.99
N ILE A 163 -12.00 -1.94 11.34
CA ILE A 163 -11.94 -2.27 9.91
C ILE A 163 -12.39 -3.72 9.72
N THR A 164 -13.37 -3.97 8.85
CA THR A 164 -13.86 -5.32 8.55
C THR A 164 -13.55 -5.78 7.14
N ARG A 165 -13.38 -4.84 6.21
CA ARG A 165 -12.95 -5.14 4.84
C ARG A 165 -12.18 -3.97 4.24
N ILE A 166 -11.32 -4.26 3.29
CA ILE A 166 -10.67 -3.27 2.42
C ILE A 166 -10.93 -3.70 0.97
N ASN A 167 -11.44 -2.81 0.12
CA ASN A 167 -11.67 -3.13 -1.28
C ASN A 167 -10.39 -2.95 -2.13
N ASP A 168 -10.49 -3.19 -3.44
CA ASP A 168 -9.35 -3.07 -4.36
C ASP A 168 -8.90 -1.63 -4.57
N GLU A 169 -9.81 -0.67 -4.39
CA GLU A 169 -9.55 0.78 -4.42
C GLU A 169 -8.99 1.32 -3.09
N ASN A 170 -8.71 0.41 -2.14
CA ASN A 170 -8.21 0.70 -0.80
C ASN A 170 -9.16 1.52 0.08
N GLU A 171 -10.45 1.55 -0.22
CA GLU A 171 -11.48 2.05 0.69
C GLU A 171 -11.72 1.05 1.81
N LEU A 172 -11.91 1.57 3.02
CA LEU A 172 -12.16 0.81 4.24
C LEU A 172 -13.66 0.64 4.45
N TRP A 173 -14.07 -0.57 4.79
CA TRP A 173 -15.38 -0.83 5.41
C TRP A 173 -15.17 -0.93 6.91
N ILE A 174 -15.89 -0.10 7.65
CA ILE A 174 -15.75 0.04 9.09
C ILE A 174 -17.07 -0.25 9.79
N GLU A 175 -16.98 -0.91 10.93
CA GLU A 175 -18.13 -1.21 11.80
C GLU A 175 -17.94 -0.57 13.18
N PRO A 176 -19.03 -0.27 13.90
CA PRO A 176 -18.95 0.18 15.28
C PRO A 176 -18.20 -0.83 16.16
N ASP A 177 -17.27 -0.35 17.00
CA ASP A 177 -16.57 -1.20 17.98
C ASP A 177 -17.04 -0.88 19.40
N GLY A 178 -17.93 -1.71 19.94
CA GLY A 178 -18.43 -1.57 21.31
C GLY A 178 -19.53 -0.50 21.50
N ILE A 179 -20.10 0.02 20.41
CA ILE A 179 -21.31 0.86 20.42
C ILE A 179 -22.38 0.23 19.49
N PRO A 180 -23.69 0.48 19.71
CA PRO A 180 -24.74 -0.18 18.93
C PRO A 180 -24.76 0.22 17.44
N SER A 181 -24.49 1.49 17.17
CA SER A 181 -24.41 2.06 15.83
C SER A 181 -23.62 3.35 15.89
N PHE A 182 -23.08 3.76 14.76
CA PHE A 182 -22.53 5.09 14.63
C PHE A 182 -23.64 6.15 14.69
N LYS A 183 -23.31 7.35 15.16
CA LYS A 183 -24.17 8.53 15.07
C LYS A 183 -24.00 9.18 13.70
N ALA A 184 -25.13 9.54 13.09
CA ALA A 184 -25.15 10.32 11.86
C ALA A 184 -24.35 11.63 12.05
N PRO A 185 -23.41 11.94 11.13
CA PRO A 185 -22.76 13.24 11.12
C PRO A 185 -23.79 14.37 10.99
N ALA A 186 -23.51 15.53 11.59
CA ALA A 186 -24.44 16.66 11.59
C ALA A 186 -24.81 17.19 10.19
N HIS A 187 -24.06 16.83 9.16
CA HIS A 187 -24.29 17.24 7.77
C HIS A 187 -25.04 16.21 6.92
N TRP A 188 -25.45 15.07 7.49
CA TRP A 188 -26.25 14.04 6.81
C TRP A 188 -27.70 14.10 7.27
N ASP A 189 -28.63 13.81 6.36
CA ASP A 189 -29.99 13.46 6.76
C ASP A 189 -29.98 12.07 7.42
N ILE A 190 -30.82 11.89 8.44
CA ILE A 190 -30.93 10.63 9.18
C ILE A 190 -31.40 9.50 8.26
N SER A 191 -32.20 9.80 7.23
CA SER A 191 -32.62 8.84 6.22
C SER A 191 -31.43 8.24 5.47
N ASP A 192 -30.50 9.08 5.04
CA ASP A 192 -29.34 8.69 4.24
C ASP A 192 -28.37 7.85 5.07
N TYR A 193 -28.37 8.04 6.39
CA TYR A 193 -27.55 7.29 7.32
C TYR A 193 -28.08 5.90 7.66
N SER A 194 -29.40 5.72 7.61
CA SER A 194 -30.05 4.47 8.01
C SER A 194 -29.64 3.27 7.14
N GLU A 195 -29.21 3.52 5.90
CA GLU A 195 -28.72 2.50 4.96
C GLU A 195 -27.33 1.95 5.34
N TYR A 196 -26.65 2.57 6.31
CA TYR A 196 -25.28 2.25 6.72
C TYR A 196 -25.17 1.80 8.19
N GLN A 197 -26.28 1.37 8.80
CA GLN A 197 -26.29 0.96 10.21
C GLN A 197 -25.28 -0.15 10.53
N ASP A 198 -25.05 -1.05 9.57
CA ASP A 198 -24.14 -2.20 9.71
C ASP A 198 -22.71 -1.89 9.25
N GLY A 199 -22.40 -0.64 8.88
CA GLY A 199 -21.05 -0.22 8.55
C GLY A 199 -20.97 0.87 7.49
N LEU A 200 -19.82 1.55 7.46
CA LEU A 200 -19.55 2.67 6.57
C LEU A 200 -18.37 2.40 5.66
N ARG A 201 -18.46 2.89 4.43
CA ARG A 201 -17.34 2.94 3.50
C ARG A 201 -16.62 4.28 3.65
N VAL A 202 -15.33 4.23 3.92
CA VAL A 202 -14.51 5.41 4.21
C VAL A 202 -13.17 5.30 3.47
N ASP A 203 -12.72 6.42 2.91
CA ASP A 203 -11.40 6.50 2.28
C ASP A 203 -10.27 6.23 3.29
N LEU A 204 -9.21 5.52 2.85
CA LEU A 204 -8.05 5.16 3.68
C LEU A 204 -7.38 6.36 4.36
N LEU A 205 -7.34 7.50 3.67
CA LEU A 205 -6.71 8.74 4.12
C LEU A 205 -7.75 9.76 4.61
N SER A 206 -8.97 9.32 4.89
CA SER A 206 -10.03 10.19 5.37
C SER A 206 -9.57 10.94 6.63
N PRO A 207 -9.71 12.28 6.69
CA PRO A 207 -9.38 13.06 7.87
C PRO A 207 -10.31 12.77 9.06
N ALA A 208 -11.41 12.07 8.83
CA ALA A 208 -12.31 11.61 9.88
C ALA A 208 -11.79 10.37 10.62
N ILE A 209 -10.75 9.71 10.10
CA ILE A 209 -10.11 8.55 10.72
C ILE A 209 -8.96 9.00 11.60
N TYR A 210 -8.99 8.58 12.86
CA TYR A 210 -7.88 8.66 13.79
C TYR A 210 -7.44 7.25 14.14
N TRP A 211 -6.20 6.93 13.78
CA TRP A 211 -5.63 5.63 14.04
C TRP A 211 -5.12 5.52 15.47
N TYR A 212 -5.30 4.34 16.07
CA TYR A 212 -4.56 4.00 17.28
C TYR A 212 -3.08 3.89 16.90
N ARG A 213 -2.24 4.64 17.59
CA ARG A 213 -0.78 4.53 17.48
C ARG A 213 -0.35 3.52 18.55
N ASP A 214 0.07 2.35 18.11
CA ASP A 214 0.73 1.35 18.96
C ASP A 214 2.18 1.75 19.23
#